data_AF-Q9SE77-F1
#
_entry.id   AF-Q9SE77-F1
#
_cell.length_a   1.000
_cell.length_b   1.000
_cell.length_c   1.000
_cell.angle_alpha   90.00
_cell.angle_beta   90.00
_cell.angle_gamma   90.00
#
_symmetry.space_group_name_H-M   'P 1'
#
loop_
_entity.id
_entity.type
_entity.pdbx_description
1 polymer ?
#
loop_
_entity_poly.entity_id
_entity_poly.type
_entity_poly.pdbx_seq_one_letter_code
_entity_poly.pdbx_strand_id
1 'polypeptide(L)'
;SFLLVPYFSWKYSHRRHHSNTGSLERDEVFVPKKKSDIKWYGKYLNNPLGRTVMLTVQFTLGWPLYLAFNVSGRPYDGGFACHFHPNAPIYNDRERLQIYISDAGILAVCYGLYRYAAAQGVASMVCFYGVPLLIVNGFLVLITYLQHTHPSLPHYDSSEWDWLRGALATVDRDYGILNKVFHNITDTHVAHHLFSTMPHYHAMEA
;
A
#
# COMPACT_ATOMS: atom_id res chain seq x y z
N SER A 1 7.62 1.90 -13.87
CA SER A 1 6.28 1.27 -13.95
C SER A 1 5.37 2.19 -14.72
N PHE A 2 4.52 1.69 -15.62
CA PHE A 2 3.47 2.47 -16.27
C PHE A 2 2.27 2.79 -15.36
N LEU A 3 2.30 2.37 -14.09
CA LEU A 3 1.24 2.64 -13.12
C LEU A 3 1.60 3.76 -12.12
N LEU A 4 2.61 4.58 -12.44
CA LEU A 4 3.15 5.62 -11.55
C LEU A 4 3.59 5.12 -10.15
N VAL A 5 3.86 3.82 -10.01
CA VAL A 5 4.45 3.25 -8.78
C VAL A 5 5.97 3.17 -8.91
N PRO A 6 6.75 3.77 -7.99
CA PRO A 6 8.20 3.64 -7.99
C PRO A 6 8.57 2.19 -7.63
N TYR A 7 8.83 1.37 -8.65
CA TYR A 7 8.88 -0.09 -8.53
C TYR A 7 9.83 -0.58 -7.44
N PHE A 8 11.08 -0.12 -7.43
CA PHE A 8 12.06 -0.58 -6.45
C PHE A 8 11.76 -0.05 -5.04
N SER A 9 11.34 1.21 -4.93
CA SER A 9 10.89 1.78 -3.65
C SER A 9 9.78 0.94 -3.03
N TRP A 10 8.73 0.65 -3.79
CA TRP A 10 7.61 -0.15 -3.32
C TRP A 10 8.02 -1.61 -3.07
N LYS A 11 8.84 -2.22 -3.93
CA LYS A 11 9.41 -3.55 -3.71
C LYS A 11 10.11 -3.66 -2.35
N TYR A 12 10.88 -2.64 -1.98
CA TYR A 12 11.63 -2.63 -0.72
C TYR A 12 10.76 -2.36 0.50
N SER A 13 9.83 -1.41 0.45
CA SER A 13 8.90 -1.19 1.55
C SER A 13 7.93 -2.36 1.71
N HIS A 14 7.44 -2.95 0.62
CA HIS A 14 6.58 -4.13 0.65
C HIS A 14 7.29 -5.36 1.23
N ARG A 15 8.57 -5.58 0.90
CA ARG A 15 9.38 -6.63 1.54
C ARG A 15 9.49 -6.41 3.06
N ARG A 16 9.68 -5.17 3.50
CA ARG A 16 9.73 -4.82 4.92
C ARG A 16 8.39 -5.05 5.61
N HIS A 17 7.28 -4.73 4.94
CA HIS A 17 5.94 -5.08 5.38
C HIS A 17 5.83 -6.58 5.67
N HIS A 18 6.07 -7.47 4.71
CA HIS A 18 6.02 -8.93 4.95
C HIS A 18 6.97 -9.43 6.04
N SER A 19 8.09 -8.74 6.25
CA SER A 19 9.04 -9.11 7.31
C SER A 19 8.59 -8.66 8.70
N ASN A 20 7.64 -7.72 8.79
CA ASN A 20 7.23 -7.04 10.03
C ASN A 20 5.70 -6.91 10.18
N THR A 21 4.90 -7.61 9.38
CA THR A 21 3.44 -7.46 9.36
C THR A 21 2.87 -7.60 10.78
N GLY A 22 1.93 -6.74 11.14
CA GLY A 22 1.29 -6.77 12.46
C GLY A 22 2.14 -6.19 13.60
N SER A 23 3.38 -5.77 13.37
CA SER A 23 4.17 -5.04 14.38
C SER A 23 3.72 -3.58 14.48
N LEU A 24 3.44 -3.11 15.69
CA LEU A 24 3.10 -1.71 15.93
C LEU A 24 4.28 -0.75 15.68
N GLU A 25 5.51 -1.22 15.86
CA GLU A 25 6.72 -0.42 15.71
C GLU A 25 7.36 -0.55 14.34
N ARG A 26 7.19 -1.69 13.65
CA ARG A 26 7.98 -2.02 12.46
C ARG A 26 7.16 -2.32 11.21
N ASP A 27 5.84 -2.46 11.26
CA ASP A 27 5.08 -2.62 10.02
C ASP A 27 5.14 -1.32 9.16
N GLU A 28 5.13 -1.46 7.84
CA GLU A 28 5.28 -0.36 6.90
C GLU A 28 3.93 0.24 6.48
N VAL A 29 2.83 -0.50 6.67
CA VAL A 29 1.51 -0.07 6.22
C VAL A 29 0.41 -0.67 7.10
N PHE A 30 -0.73 0.03 7.21
CA PHE A 30 -1.88 -0.35 8.04
C PHE A 30 -1.57 -0.43 9.54
N VAL A 31 -0.56 0.32 10.00
CA VAL A 31 -0.27 0.46 11.44
C VAL A 31 -1.41 1.24 12.11
N PRO A 32 -2.12 0.66 13.08
CA PRO A 32 -3.18 1.36 13.78
C PRO A 32 -2.60 2.48 14.66
N LYS A 33 -3.29 3.62 14.69
CA LYS A 33 -2.92 4.72 15.59
C LYS A 33 -3.29 4.36 17.02
N LYS A 34 -2.39 4.63 17.96
CA LYS A 34 -2.73 4.57 19.39
C LYS A 34 -3.75 5.66 19.71
N LYS A 35 -4.58 5.44 20.73
CA LYS A 35 -5.62 6.39 21.15
C LYS A 35 -5.05 7.78 21.44
N SER A 36 -3.83 7.87 21.98
CA SER A 36 -3.10 9.12 22.23
C SER A 36 -2.80 9.93 20.97
N ASP A 37 -2.68 9.26 19.82
CA ASP A 37 -2.21 9.85 18.56
C ASP A 37 -3.40 10.23 17.64
N ILE A 38 -4.63 9.87 18.06
CA ILE A 38 -5.85 10.28 17.38
C ILE A 38 -6.07 11.77 17.64
N LYS A 39 -6.01 12.58 16.58
CA LYS A 39 -6.23 14.02 16.66
C LYS A 39 -7.63 14.36 17.17
N TRP A 40 -7.77 15.56 17.75
CA TRP A 40 -9.01 16.05 18.36
C TRP A 40 -10.25 15.93 17.47
N TYR A 41 -10.09 16.01 16.15
CA TYR A 41 -11.19 15.93 15.20
C TYR A 41 -11.67 14.50 14.94
N GLY A 42 -10.89 13.47 15.31
CA GLY A 42 -11.22 12.06 15.08
C GLY A 42 -12.55 11.64 15.71
N LYS A 43 -12.93 12.25 16.85
CA LYS A 43 -14.23 12.02 17.50
C LYS A 43 -15.42 12.42 16.62
N TYR A 44 -15.26 13.42 15.75
CA TYR A 44 -16.30 13.86 14.82
C TYR A 44 -16.35 13.04 13.53
N LEU A 45 -15.32 12.23 13.27
CA LEU A 45 -15.26 11.34 12.10
C LEU A 45 -15.72 9.91 12.43
N ASN A 46 -15.89 9.57 13.71
CA ASN A 46 -16.36 8.24 14.15
C ASN A 46 -17.89 8.12 14.09
N ASN A 47 -18.48 8.36 12.93
CA ASN A 47 -19.89 8.13 12.62
C ASN A 47 -20.02 7.65 11.16
N PRO A 48 -21.20 7.18 10.70
CA PRO A 48 -21.36 6.65 9.35
C PRO A 48 -20.88 7.59 8.24
N LEU A 49 -21.22 8.89 8.30
CA LEU A 49 -20.79 9.87 7.30
C LEU A 49 -19.27 10.06 7.31
N GLY A 50 -18.68 10.25 8.50
CA GLY A 50 -17.24 10.40 8.64
C GLY A 50 -16.47 9.18 8.14
N ARG A 51 -16.96 7.97 8.39
CA ARG A 51 -16.39 6.72 7.86
C ARG A 51 -16.48 6.66 6.35
N THR A 52 -17.63 7.00 5.75
CA THR A 52 -17.78 7.05 4.29
C THR A 52 -16.81 8.05 3.65
N VAL A 53 -16.62 9.23 4.25
CA VAL A 53 -15.65 10.21 3.76
C VAL A 53 -14.22 9.67 3.86
N MET A 54 -13.83 9.09 4.99
CA MET A 54 -12.49 8.53 5.17
C MET A 54 -12.21 7.39 4.19
N LEU A 55 -13.16 6.48 3.99
CA LEU A 55 -13.03 5.37 3.04
C LEU A 55 -12.96 5.88 1.59
N THR A 56 -13.76 6.89 1.23
CA THR A 56 -13.69 7.54 -0.09
C THR A 56 -12.30 8.13 -0.32
N VAL A 57 -11.76 8.87 0.65
CA VAL A 57 -10.40 9.42 0.56
C VAL A 57 -9.36 8.31 0.47
N GLN A 58 -9.49 7.25 1.26
CA GLN A 58 -8.56 6.13 1.26
C GLN A 58 -8.54 5.41 -0.11
N PHE A 59 -9.69 5.11 -0.69
CA PHE A 59 -9.77 4.40 -1.98
C PHE A 59 -9.44 5.26 -3.21
N THR A 60 -9.42 6.59 -3.07
CA THR A 60 -9.09 7.49 -4.20
C THR A 60 -7.70 8.12 -4.08
N LEU A 61 -7.34 8.60 -2.90
CA LEU A 61 -6.10 9.33 -2.62
C LEU A 61 -5.15 8.57 -1.69
N GLY A 62 -5.61 7.52 -0.99
CA GLY A 62 -4.80 6.81 0.00
C GLY A 62 -3.49 6.27 -0.57
N TRP A 63 -3.53 5.68 -1.78
CA TRP A 63 -2.32 5.16 -2.42
C TRP A 63 -1.30 6.27 -2.79
N PRO A 64 -1.66 7.33 -3.54
CA PRO A 64 -0.74 8.45 -3.77
C PRO A 64 -0.22 9.10 -2.48
N LEU A 65 -1.09 9.28 -1.48
CA LEU A 65 -0.69 9.88 -0.20
C LEU A 65 0.24 8.97 0.60
N TYR A 66 0.07 7.64 0.53
CA TYR A 66 0.99 6.69 1.15
C TYR A 66 2.37 6.75 0.48
N LEU A 67 2.42 6.76 -0.86
CA LEU A 67 3.68 6.85 -1.58
C LEU A 67 4.41 8.18 -1.28
N ALA A 68 3.68 9.29 -1.30
CA ALA A 68 4.28 10.62 -1.15
C ALA A 68 4.56 11.02 0.31
N PHE A 69 3.72 10.62 1.26
CA PHE A 69 3.72 11.13 2.64
C PHE A 69 3.60 10.04 3.72
N ASN A 70 3.63 8.76 3.35
CA ASN A 70 3.57 7.63 4.29
C ASN A 70 2.36 7.66 5.24
N VAL A 71 1.19 8.15 4.78
CA VAL A 71 0.03 8.46 5.66
C VAL A 71 -0.55 7.27 6.43
N SER A 72 -0.31 6.04 5.96
CA SER A 72 -0.78 4.78 6.56
C SER A 72 0.35 3.90 7.11
N GLY A 73 1.59 4.38 7.08
CA GLY A 73 2.76 3.65 7.59
C GLY A 73 3.20 4.08 8.98
N ARG A 74 4.22 3.41 9.50
CA ARG A 74 4.85 3.78 10.78
C ARG A 74 5.54 5.14 10.73
N PRO A 75 5.66 5.85 11.87
CA PRO A 75 6.54 7.00 11.96
C PRO A 75 8.02 6.58 11.80
N TYR A 76 8.84 7.52 11.34
CA TYR A 76 10.28 7.34 11.19
C TYR A 76 11.02 8.48 11.88
N ASP A 77 11.88 8.15 12.85
CA ASP A 77 12.65 9.15 13.62
C ASP A 77 13.73 9.85 12.77
N GLY A 78 14.10 9.26 11.63
CA GLY A 78 15.14 9.77 10.71
C GLY A 78 14.65 10.76 9.65
N GLY A 79 13.42 11.28 9.76
CA GLY A 79 12.89 12.33 8.89
C GLY A 79 11.72 11.89 8.01
N PHE A 80 11.57 12.55 6.86
CA PHE A 80 10.37 12.42 6.03
C PHE A 80 10.37 11.12 5.21
N ALA A 81 9.43 10.23 5.53
CA ALA A 81 9.19 8.98 4.82
C ALA A 81 8.44 9.25 3.50
N CYS A 82 9.08 8.95 2.37
CA CYS A 82 8.54 9.12 1.03
C CYS A 82 9.14 8.09 0.08
N HIS A 83 8.30 7.46 -0.74
CA HIS A 83 8.71 6.41 -1.68
C HIS A 83 9.43 6.96 -2.92
N PHE A 84 9.37 8.27 -3.16
CA PHE A 84 10.09 8.96 -4.24
C PHE A 84 11.36 9.66 -3.74
N HIS A 85 11.75 9.44 -2.48
CA HIS A 85 12.94 10.03 -1.89
C HIS A 85 13.96 8.93 -1.59
N PRO A 86 15.02 8.79 -2.41
CA PRO A 86 16.04 7.74 -2.24
C PRO A 86 16.70 7.74 -0.86
N ASN A 87 16.85 8.91 -0.22
CA ASN A 87 17.43 9.03 1.12
C ASN A 87 16.38 9.05 2.25
N ALA A 88 15.11 8.70 1.96
CA ALA A 88 14.10 8.56 2.99
C ALA A 88 14.51 7.48 4.01
N PRO A 89 14.12 7.63 5.29
CA PRO A 89 14.49 6.70 6.35
C PRO A 89 13.89 5.28 6.19
N ILE A 90 13.05 5.08 5.18
CA ILE A 90 12.54 3.77 4.76
C ILE A 90 13.68 2.90 4.21
N TYR A 91 14.68 3.49 3.53
CA TYR A 91 15.63 2.77 2.70
C TYR A 91 17.06 2.80 3.24
N ASN A 92 17.81 1.73 2.97
CA ASN A 92 19.25 1.69 3.27
C ASN A 92 20.08 2.18 2.06
N ASP A 93 21.37 2.45 2.28
CA ASP A 93 22.27 2.99 1.25
C ASP A 93 22.37 2.11 -0.01
N ARG A 94 22.25 0.79 0.14
CA ARG A 94 22.38 -0.18 -0.95
C ARG A 94 21.17 -0.18 -1.90
N GLU A 95 20.02 0.29 -1.43
CA GLU A 95 18.77 0.33 -2.21
C GLU A 95 18.64 1.60 -3.05
N ARG A 96 19.39 2.67 -2.71
CA ARG A 96 19.20 4.02 -3.27
C ARG A 96 19.31 4.10 -4.78
N LEU A 97 20.31 3.42 -5.36
CA LEU A 97 20.52 3.45 -6.81
C LEU A 97 19.28 2.95 -7.57
N GLN A 98 18.63 1.90 -7.07
CA GLN A 98 17.44 1.35 -7.68
C GLN A 98 16.21 2.23 -7.50
N ILE A 99 16.16 2.99 -6.41
CA ILE A 99 15.13 4.01 -6.20
C ILE A 99 15.28 5.12 -7.22
N TYR A 100 16.50 5.66 -7.43
CA TYR A 100 16.77 6.63 -8.49
C TYR A 100 16.32 6.12 -9.87
N ILE A 101 16.58 4.84 -10.19
CA ILE A 101 16.12 4.23 -11.45
C ILE A 101 14.58 4.22 -11.54
N SER A 102 13.88 3.93 -10.43
CA SER A 102 12.42 3.98 -10.39
C SER A 102 11.91 5.39 -10.65
N ASP A 103 12.47 6.39 -9.97
CA ASP A 103 12.06 7.79 -10.07
C ASP A 103 12.30 8.34 -11.48
N ALA A 104 13.44 8.02 -12.10
CA ALA A 104 13.70 8.35 -13.50
C ALA A 104 12.64 7.73 -14.44
N GLY A 105 12.24 6.48 -14.18
CA GLY A 105 11.16 5.83 -14.91
C GLY A 105 9.80 6.51 -14.71
N ILE A 106 9.49 7.00 -13.51
CA ILE A 106 8.28 7.76 -13.22
C ILE A 106 8.29 9.08 -14.00
N LEU A 107 9.40 9.82 -13.97
CA LEU A 107 9.54 11.08 -14.72
C LEU A 107 9.37 10.85 -16.23
N ALA A 108 9.89 9.75 -16.78
CA ALA A 108 9.70 9.40 -18.18
C ALA A 108 8.22 9.13 -18.53
N VAL A 109 7.48 8.41 -17.68
CA VAL A 109 6.04 8.18 -17.86
C VAL A 109 5.26 9.49 -17.76
N CYS A 110 5.54 10.32 -16.75
CA CYS A 110 4.93 11.64 -16.61
C CYS A 110 5.18 12.54 -17.84
N TYR A 111 6.40 12.52 -18.38
CA TYR A 111 6.72 13.24 -19.61
C TYR A 111 5.93 12.71 -20.82
N GLY A 112 5.81 11.38 -20.95
CA GLY A 112 4.98 10.76 -21.99
C GLY A 112 3.51 11.16 -21.89
N LEU A 113 2.94 11.17 -20.68
CA LEU A 113 1.57 11.61 -20.43
C LEU A 113 1.38 13.10 -20.72
N TYR A 114 2.35 13.94 -20.36
CA TYR A 114 2.36 15.35 -20.70
C TYR A 114 2.31 15.57 -22.21
N ARG A 115 3.16 14.86 -22.97
CA ARG A 115 3.18 14.92 -24.43
C ARG A 115 1.88 14.41 -25.05
N TYR A 116 1.31 13.34 -24.50
CA TYR A 116 0.01 12.81 -24.92
C TYR A 116 -1.12 13.83 -24.67
N ALA A 117 -1.17 14.41 -23.47
CA ALA A 117 -2.16 15.43 -23.12
C ALA A 117 -2.03 16.70 -23.98
N ALA A 118 -0.80 17.11 -24.34
CA ALA A 118 -0.56 18.22 -25.24
C ALA A 118 -1.05 17.94 -26.67
N ALA A 119 -1.02 16.68 -27.12
CA ALA A 119 -1.43 16.29 -28.47
C ALA A 119 -2.93 15.93 -28.59
N GLN A 120 -3.50 15.27 -27.59
CA GLN A 120 -4.85 14.68 -27.62
C GLN A 120 -5.81 15.33 -26.62
N GLY A 121 -5.33 16.29 -25.83
CA GLY A 121 -6.09 16.95 -24.77
C GLY A 121 -6.05 16.22 -23.44
N VAL A 122 -6.16 17.00 -22.35
CA VAL A 122 -6.15 16.48 -20.97
C VAL A 122 -7.31 15.52 -20.71
N ALA A 123 -8.51 15.82 -21.23
CA ALA A 123 -9.68 14.97 -21.04
C ALA A 123 -9.45 13.55 -21.61
N SER A 124 -8.86 13.44 -22.80
CA SER A 124 -8.48 12.15 -23.39
C SER A 124 -7.47 11.42 -22.51
N MET A 125 -6.42 12.10 -22.02
CA MET A 125 -5.42 11.50 -21.13
C MET A 125 -6.05 10.98 -19.85
N VAL A 126 -6.97 11.74 -19.25
CA VAL A 126 -7.68 11.33 -18.04
C VAL A 126 -8.55 10.12 -18.31
N CYS A 127 -9.30 10.09 -19.41
CA CYS A 127 -10.16 8.94 -19.74
C CYS A 127 -9.36 7.66 -20.03
N PHE A 128 -8.28 7.74 -20.81
CA PHE A 128 -7.51 6.55 -21.22
C PHE A 128 -6.49 6.07 -20.20
N TYR A 129 -5.99 6.96 -19.33
CA TYR A 129 -4.94 6.62 -18.37
C TYR A 129 -5.34 6.94 -16.94
N GLY A 130 -5.83 8.16 -16.67
CA GLY A 130 -6.16 8.61 -15.32
C GLY A 130 -7.25 7.76 -14.63
N VAL A 131 -8.38 7.53 -15.31
CA VAL A 131 -9.51 6.75 -14.79
C VAL A 131 -9.13 5.27 -14.59
N PRO A 132 -8.54 4.55 -15.57
CA PRO A 132 -8.04 3.20 -15.34
C PRO A 132 -7.03 3.11 -14.19
N LEU A 133 -6.10 4.07 -14.08
CA LEU A 133 -5.13 4.11 -12.99
C LEU A 133 -5.81 4.27 -11.63
N LEU A 134 -6.81 5.15 -11.53
CA LEU A 134 -7.60 5.32 -10.30
C LEU A 134 -8.32 4.03 -9.90
N ILE A 135 -8.90 3.30 -10.87
CA ILE A 135 -9.57 2.03 -10.62
C ILE A 135 -8.57 0.98 -10.10
N VAL A 136 -7.41 0.84 -10.74
CA VAL A 136 -6.35 -0.09 -10.30
C VAL A 136 -5.88 0.24 -8.87
N ASN A 137 -5.65 1.52 -8.58
CA ASN A 137 -5.27 1.97 -7.24
C ASN A 137 -6.38 1.68 -6.22
N GLY A 138 -7.64 1.90 -6.60
CA GLY A 138 -8.81 1.59 -5.76
C GLY A 138 -8.87 0.12 -5.39
N PHE A 139 -8.68 -0.78 -6.36
CA PHE A 139 -8.63 -2.23 -6.09
C PHE A 139 -7.43 -2.62 -5.22
N LEU A 140 -6.24 -2.08 -5.50
CA LEU A 140 -5.04 -2.35 -4.69
C LEU A 140 -5.29 -1.97 -3.22
N VAL A 141 -5.83 -0.78 -2.96
CA VAL A 141 -6.11 -0.32 -1.59
C VAL A 141 -7.24 -1.13 -0.96
N LEU A 142 -8.30 -1.45 -1.70
CA LEU A 142 -9.44 -2.24 -1.19
C LEU A 142 -9.00 -3.63 -0.73
N ILE A 143 -8.31 -4.37 -1.61
CA ILE A 143 -7.85 -5.73 -1.37
C ILE A 143 -6.97 -5.75 -0.11
N THR A 144 -5.91 -4.94 -0.11
CA THR A 144 -4.94 -4.93 0.99
C THR A 144 -5.54 -4.40 2.29
N TYR A 145 -6.42 -3.39 2.24
CA TYR A 145 -7.12 -2.91 3.43
C TYR A 145 -7.95 -4.01 4.09
N LEU A 146 -8.77 -4.73 3.31
CA LEU A 146 -9.65 -5.76 3.86
C LEU A 146 -8.88 -6.97 4.39
N GLN A 147 -7.73 -7.29 3.80
CA GLN A 147 -6.85 -8.36 4.24
C GLN A 147 -6.09 -8.03 5.54
N HIS A 148 -5.77 -6.75 5.76
CA HIS A 148 -4.98 -6.28 6.90
C HIS A 148 -5.81 -5.62 8.00
N THR A 149 -7.12 -5.43 7.79
CA THR A 149 -8.00 -4.75 8.75
C THR A 149 -9.19 -5.63 9.11
N HIS A 150 -9.22 -6.12 10.35
CA HIS A 150 -10.36 -6.83 10.93
C HIS A 150 -10.30 -6.77 12.47
N PRO A 151 -11.43 -6.71 13.20
CA PRO A 151 -11.41 -6.67 14.66
C PRO A 151 -10.70 -7.85 15.35
N SER A 152 -10.65 -9.00 14.69
CA SER A 152 -9.98 -10.20 15.19
C SER A 152 -8.50 -10.29 14.83
N LEU A 153 -7.98 -9.39 13.99
CA LEU A 153 -6.57 -9.38 13.64
C LEU A 153 -5.77 -8.60 14.70
N PRO A 154 -4.82 -9.25 15.38
CA PRO A 154 -4.01 -8.59 16.39
C PRO A 154 -2.93 -7.72 15.73
N HIS A 155 -2.57 -6.64 16.42
CA HIS A 155 -1.29 -5.99 16.24
C HIS A 155 -0.49 -6.14 17.52
N TYR A 156 0.76 -6.52 17.40
CA TYR A 156 1.64 -6.82 18.52
C TYR A 156 2.67 -5.71 18.69
N ASP A 157 2.95 -5.36 19.95
CA ASP A 157 4.14 -4.56 20.26
C ASP A 157 5.39 -5.44 20.30
N SER A 158 6.54 -4.80 20.47
CA SER A 158 7.85 -5.47 20.54
C SER A 158 8.01 -6.54 21.64
N SER A 159 7.12 -6.62 22.63
CA SER A 159 7.17 -7.63 23.70
C SER A 159 6.57 -8.98 23.28
N GLU A 160 5.61 -8.96 22.35
CA GLU A 160 4.88 -10.15 21.91
C GLU A 160 5.08 -10.50 20.43
N TRP A 161 5.56 -9.54 19.63
CA TRP A 161 5.70 -9.72 18.20
C TRP A 161 6.84 -10.69 17.87
N ASP A 162 6.53 -11.68 17.04
CA ASP A 162 7.49 -12.46 16.29
C ASP A 162 7.03 -12.57 14.83
N TRP A 163 7.94 -13.00 13.94
CA TRP A 163 7.66 -13.06 12.51
C TRP A 163 6.44 -13.93 12.17
N LEU A 164 6.26 -15.08 12.84
CA LEU A 164 5.19 -16.01 12.51
C LEU A 164 3.83 -15.47 12.96
N ARG A 165 3.75 -14.91 14.18
CA ARG A 165 2.55 -14.22 14.69
C ARG A 165 2.16 -13.07 13.76
N GLY A 166 3.15 -12.30 13.30
CA GLY A 166 2.95 -11.21 12.37
C GLY A 166 2.43 -11.66 11.00
N ALA A 167 3.05 -12.68 10.40
CA ALA A 167 2.64 -13.23 9.10
C ALA A 167 1.22 -13.82 9.12
N LEU A 168 0.82 -14.41 10.26
CA LEU A 168 -0.54 -14.92 10.48
C LEU A 168 -1.56 -13.83 10.83
N ALA A 169 -1.14 -12.60 11.11
CA ALA A 169 -2.01 -11.47 11.43
C ALA A 169 -2.63 -10.81 10.17
N THR A 170 -3.06 -11.65 9.23
CA THR A 170 -3.80 -11.24 8.03
C THR A 170 -4.99 -12.16 7.82
N VAL A 171 -5.93 -11.79 6.95
CA VAL A 171 -7.14 -12.58 6.72
C VAL A 171 -7.44 -12.70 5.23
N ASP A 172 -7.79 -13.92 4.84
CA ASP A 172 -8.33 -14.21 3.52
C ASP A 172 -9.77 -13.72 3.40
N ARG A 173 -10.10 -13.19 2.23
CA ARG A 173 -11.41 -12.63 1.91
C ARG A 173 -11.95 -13.25 0.64
N ASP A 174 -13.13 -13.85 0.75
CA ASP A 174 -13.88 -14.32 -0.39
C ASP A 174 -14.69 -13.18 -1.02
N TYR A 175 -14.32 -12.79 -2.24
CA TYR A 175 -15.05 -11.84 -3.08
C TYR A 175 -15.84 -12.55 -4.21
N GLY A 176 -16.01 -13.87 -4.12
CA GLY A 176 -16.70 -14.69 -5.11
C GLY A 176 -15.94 -14.73 -6.43
N ILE A 177 -16.61 -14.34 -7.53
CA ILE A 177 -16.00 -14.37 -8.87
C ILE A 177 -14.74 -13.50 -8.97
N LEU A 178 -14.65 -12.45 -8.14
CA LEU A 178 -13.51 -11.55 -8.16
C LEU A 178 -12.22 -12.21 -7.66
N ASN A 179 -12.28 -13.30 -6.89
CA ASN A 179 -11.07 -14.04 -6.49
C ASN A 179 -10.29 -14.46 -7.74
N LYS A 180 -10.97 -15.05 -8.74
CA LYS A 180 -10.34 -15.47 -10.00
C LYS A 180 -9.82 -14.28 -10.81
N VAL A 181 -10.54 -13.16 -10.83
CA VAL A 181 -10.11 -11.93 -11.53
C VAL A 181 -8.84 -11.37 -10.90
N PHE A 182 -8.70 -11.45 -9.58
CA PHE A 182 -7.52 -11.01 -8.85
C PHE A 182 -6.50 -12.14 -8.60
N HIS A 183 -6.57 -13.23 -9.36
CA HIS A 183 -5.63 -14.35 -9.28
C HIS A 183 -5.53 -14.98 -7.88
N ASN A 184 -6.66 -15.06 -7.18
CA ASN A 184 -6.84 -15.58 -5.84
C ASN A 184 -5.98 -14.89 -4.77
N ILE A 185 -5.47 -13.68 -5.04
CA ILE A 185 -4.75 -12.91 -4.01
C ILE A 185 -5.67 -12.59 -2.82
N THR A 186 -6.98 -12.50 -3.06
CA THR A 186 -7.99 -12.16 -2.05
C THR A 186 -8.16 -13.26 -1.02
N ASP A 187 -8.09 -14.53 -1.44
CA ASP A 187 -8.36 -15.72 -0.65
C ASP A 187 -7.14 -16.63 -0.42
N THR A 188 -5.93 -16.16 -0.73
CA THR A 188 -4.64 -16.84 -0.43
C THR A 188 -3.61 -15.90 0.20
N HIS A 189 -4.08 -14.81 0.80
CA HIS A 189 -3.23 -13.75 1.34
C HIS A 189 -2.43 -14.19 2.56
N VAL A 190 -3.01 -15.02 3.43
CA VAL A 190 -2.26 -15.58 4.57
C VAL A 190 -1.08 -16.41 4.07
N ALA A 191 -1.31 -17.26 3.06
CA ALA A 191 -0.25 -18.03 2.40
C ALA A 191 0.79 -17.12 1.75
N HIS A 192 0.35 -16.03 1.11
CA HIS A 192 1.24 -15.01 0.55
C HIS A 192 2.13 -14.37 1.63
N HIS A 193 1.65 -14.14 2.84
CA HIS A 193 2.49 -13.62 3.93
C HIS A 193 3.51 -14.62 4.45
N LEU A 194 3.11 -15.88 4.60
CA LEU A 194 4.01 -16.96 5.00
C LEU A 194 5.08 -17.24 3.94
N PHE A 195 4.70 -17.13 2.66
CA PHE A 195 5.53 -17.49 1.51
C PHE A 195 5.55 -16.36 0.46
N SER A 196 5.99 -15.16 0.84
CA SER A 196 5.94 -13.95 -0.03
C SER A 196 6.71 -14.03 -1.35
N THR A 197 7.58 -15.02 -1.52
CA THR A 197 8.27 -15.31 -2.79
C THR A 197 7.53 -16.28 -3.70
N MET A 198 6.45 -16.90 -3.22
CA MET A 198 5.63 -17.83 -3.98
C MET A 198 4.88 -17.09 -5.09
N PRO A 199 4.86 -17.62 -6.32
CA PRO A 199 4.05 -17.04 -7.38
C PRO A 199 2.55 -17.28 -7.13
N HIS A 200 1.71 -16.32 -7.52
CA HIS A 200 0.25 -16.38 -7.31
C HIS A 200 -0.42 -17.62 -7.94
N TYR A 201 0.13 -18.18 -9.02
CA TYR A 201 -0.49 -19.31 -9.73
C TYR A 201 -0.36 -20.66 -8.98
N HIS A 202 0.45 -20.74 -7.92
CA HIS A 202 0.50 -21.91 -7.03
C HIS A 202 -0.08 -21.63 -5.63
N ALA A 203 -0.56 -20.41 -5.37
CA ALA A 203 -0.97 -20.00 -4.03
C ALA A 203 -2.20 -20.79 -3.51
N MET A 204 -3.07 -21.25 -4.40
CA MET A 204 -4.23 -22.07 -4.03
C MET A 204 -3.89 -23.54 -3.73
N GLU A 205 -2.75 -24.05 -4.20
CA GLU A 205 -2.35 -25.45 -4.03
C GLU A 205 -1.54 -25.69 -2.74
N ALA A 206 -0.91 -24.62 -2.22
CA ALA A 206 -0.06 -24.62 -1.04
C ALA A 206 -0.86 -24.67 0.26
#